data_AF-A0A828P8K1-F1
#
_entry.id   AF-A0A828P8K1-F1
#
_cell.length_a   1.000
_cell.length_b   1.000
_cell.length_c   1.000
_cell.angle_alpha   90.00
_cell.angle_beta   90.00
_cell.angle_gamma   90.00
#
_symmetry.space_group_name_H-M   'P 1'
#
loop_
_entity.id
_entity.type
_entity.pdbx_description
1 polymer ?
#
loop_
_entity_poly.entity_id
_entity_poly.type
_entity_poly.pdbx_seq_one_letter_code
_entity_poly.pdbx_strand_id
1 'polypeptide(L)' 'MPSIILPELIPEAAKIVPVFEGEKQRGTIVVSTEEVFDGNNKEHIGKSNDIEIRLLDLGLLPLLTEL' A
#
# COMPACT_ATOMS: atom_id res chain seq x y z
N MET A 1 -5.58 4.31 0.20
CA MET A 1 -5.69 5.03 1.49
C MET A 1 -5.66 6.53 1.23
N PRO A 2 -6.35 7.39 2.01
CA PRO A 2 -6.40 8.84 1.77
C PRO A 2 -5.12 9.56 2.23
N SER A 3 -3.97 9.05 1.79
CA SER A 3 -2.64 9.56 2.13
C SER A 3 -1.77 9.57 0.89
N ILE A 4 -0.92 10.58 0.78
CA ILE A 4 0.04 10.71 -0.31
C ILE A 4 1.29 9.93 0.10
N ILE A 5 1.52 8.80 -0.57
CA ILE A 5 2.68 7.94 -0.34
C ILE A 5 3.64 8.08 -1.52
N LEU A 6 4.91 8.32 -1.22
CA LEU A 6 6.00 8.32 -2.20
C LEU A 6 6.57 6.91 -2.35
N PRO A 7 7.00 6.48 -3.55
CA PRO A 7 7.64 5.18 -3.78
C PRO A 7 8.80 4.88 -2.83
N GLU A 8 9.54 5.90 -2.43
CA GLU A 8 10.73 5.76 -1.58
C GLU A 8 10.41 5.36 -0.13
N LEU A 9 9.17 5.51 0.30
CA LEU A 9 8.72 5.14 1.65
C LEU A 9 8.40 3.64 1.78
N ILE A 10 8.11 2.97 0.66
CA ILE A 10 7.71 1.56 0.62
C ILE A 10 8.45 0.89 -0.55
N PRO A 11 9.76 0.64 -0.41
CA PRO A 11 10.55 -0.02 -1.46
C PRO A 11 10.06 -1.45 -1.78
N GLU A 12 9.30 -2.06 -0.87
CA GLU A 12 8.69 -3.39 -1.02
C GLU A 12 7.48 -3.36 -1.97
N ALA A 13 6.89 -2.19 -2.21
CA ALA A 13 5.76 -2.06 -3.13
C ALA A 13 6.23 -2.24 -4.57
N ALA A 14 5.57 -3.14 -5.30
CA ALA A 14 5.78 -3.30 -6.74
C ALA A 14 5.41 -2.01 -7.48
N LYS A 15 4.36 -1.31 -7.03
CA LYS A 15 3.92 -0.06 -7.63
C LYS A 15 3.18 0.84 -6.65
N ILE A 16 3.39 2.14 -6.79
CA ILE A 16 2.64 3.18 -6.10
C ILE A 16 1.86 3.98 -7.13
N VAL A 17 0.53 3.97 -7.02
CA VAL A 17 -0.37 4.64 -7.97
C VAL A 17 -1.13 5.77 -7.25
N PRO A 18 -0.88 7.04 -7.59
CA PRO A 18 -1.64 8.15 -7.03
C PRO A 18 -3.08 8.13 -7.56
N VAL A 19 -4.05 8.40 -6.67
CA VAL A 19 -5.47 8.52 -7.01
C VAL A 19 -5.86 9.99 -6.96
N PHE A 20 -6.30 10.53 -8.09
CA PHE A 20 -6.71 11.92 -8.24
C PHE A 20 -8.22 12.06 -8.28
N GLU A 21 -8.72 13.13 -7.67
CA GLU A 21 -10.10 13.61 -7.77
C GLU A 21 -10.03 15.06 -8.29
N GLY A 22 -10.23 15.20 -9.61
CA GLY A 22 -9.92 16.44 -10.33
C GLY A 22 -8.41 16.73 -10.29
N GLU A 23 -8.03 17.92 -9.82
CA GLU A 23 -6.63 18.35 -9.72
C GLU A 23 -5.98 17.97 -8.38
N LYS A 24 -6.73 17.40 -7.43
CA LYS A 24 -6.22 17.05 -6.10
C LYS A 24 -5.98 15.55 -5.99
N GLN A 25 -4.82 15.17 -5.45
CA GLN A 25 -4.57 13.79 -5.08
C GLN A 25 -5.38 13.45 -3.82
N ARG A 26 -6.33 12.53 -3.95
CA ARG A 26 -7.19 12.05 -2.86
C ARG A 26 -6.48 10.98 -2.03
N GLY A 27 -5.53 10.26 -2.61
CA GLY A 27 -4.80 9.23 -1.92
C GLY A 27 -3.88 8.44 -2.83
N THR A 28 -3.53 7.24 -2.39
CA THR A 28 -2.61 6.36 -3.10
C THR A 28 -3.06 4.91 -2.99
N ILE A 29 -2.90 4.16 -4.08
CA ILE A 29 -3.01 2.70 -4.16
C ILE A 29 -1.59 2.14 -4.10
N VAL A 30 -1.35 1.24 -3.15
CA VAL A 30 -0.09 0.49 -3.01
C VAL A 30 -0.33 -0.90 -3.58
N VAL A 31 0.52 -1.33 -4.51
CA VAL A 31 0.40 -2.62 -5.21
C VAL A 31 1.55 -3.51 -4.78
N SER A 32 1.24 -4.71 -4.28
CA SER A 32 2.22 -5.67 -3.76
C SER A 32 2.89 -6.53 -4.84
N THR A 33 2.20 -6.77 -5.96
CA THR A 33 2.74 -7.49 -7.12
C THR A 33 2.09 -7.00 -8.42
N GLU A 34 2.82 -7.04 -9.53
CA GLU A 34 2.29 -6.69 -10.86
C GLU A 34 1.51 -7.84 -11.51
N GLU A 35 1.56 -9.05 -10.93
CA GLU A 35 0.80 -10.21 -11.40
C GLU A 35 -0.52 -10.40 -10.65
N VAL A 36 -1.29 -11.43 -11.01
CA VAL A 36 -2.51 -11.77 -10.28
C VAL A 36 -2.14 -12.25 -8.87
N PHE A 37 -2.61 -11.51 -7.86
CA PHE A 37 -2.39 -11.89 -6.47
C PHE A 37 -3.01 -13.25 -6.17
N ASP A 38 -2.27 -14.09 -5.45
CA ASP A 38 -2.68 -15.45 -5.07
C ASP A 38 -2.50 -15.59 -3.56
N GLY A 39 -3.63 -15.74 -2.85
CA GLY A 39 -3.66 -15.89 -1.41
C GLY A 39 -3.14 -17.24 -0.90
N ASN A 40 -2.75 -18.16 -1.78
CA ASN A 40 -2.03 -19.39 -1.42
C ASN A 40 -0.53 -19.29 -1.69
N ASN A 41 -0.08 -18.31 -2.47
CA ASN A 41 1.33 -18.10 -2.74
C ASN A 41 1.97 -17.34 -1.57
N LYS A 42 2.85 -18.03 -0.84
CA LYS A 42 3.57 -17.44 0.31
C LYS A 42 4.38 -16.21 -0.05
N GLU A 43 4.89 -16.11 -1.28
CA GLU A 43 5.63 -14.93 -1.72
C GLU A 43 4.71 -13.71 -1.85
N HIS A 44 3.52 -13.90 -2.42
CA HIS A 44 2.54 -12.81 -2.57
C HIS A 44 2.06 -12.33 -1.20
N ILE A 45 1.74 -13.28 -0.31
CA ILE A 45 1.34 -12.99 1.07
C ILE A 45 2.47 -12.27 1.80
N GLY A 46 3.71 -12.75 1.68
CA GLY A 46 4.89 -12.15 2.30
C GLY A 46 5.08 -10.68 1.90
N LYS A 47 5.11 -10.41 0.58
CA LYS A 47 5.22 -9.03 0.06
C LYS A 47 4.11 -8.12 0.57
N SER A 48 2.86 -8.61 0.56
CA SER A 48 1.72 -7.83 1.06
C SER A 48 1.84 -7.54 2.55
N ASN A 49 2.30 -8.51 3.33
CA ASN A 49 2.46 -8.38 4.78
C ASN A 49 3.62 -7.42 5.14
N ASP A 50 4.73 -7.48 4.41
CA ASP A 50 5.86 -6.56 4.61
C ASP A 50 5.44 -5.10 4.34
N ILE A 51 4.64 -4.87 3.29
CA ILE A 51 4.04 -3.57 3.00
C ILE A 51 3.11 -3.11 4.13
N GLU A 52 2.29 -4.01 4.68
CA GLU A 52 1.38 -3.69 5.78
C GLU A 52 2.14 -3.28 7.05
N ILE A 53 3.18 -4.03 7.42
CA ILE A 53 4.07 -3.69 8.54
C ILE A 53 4.73 -2.33 8.29
N ARG A 54 5.21 -2.07 7.07
CA ARG A 54 5.81 -0.79 6.72
C ARG A 54 4.83 0.37 6.84
N LEU A 55 3.60 0.19 6.38
CA LEU A 55 2.54 1.19 6.51
C LEU A 55 2.20 1.47 7.98
N LEU A 56 2.21 0.44 8.82
CA LEU A 56 2.00 0.57 10.25
C LEU A 56 3.15 1.33 10.93
N ASP A 57 4.41 1.02 10.60
CA ASP A 57 5.58 1.71 11.12
C ASP A 57 5.62 3.20 10.71
N LEU A 58 5.09 3.54 9.54
CA LEU A 58 4.93 4.92 9.07
C LEU A 58 3.75 5.65 9.74
N GLY A 59 2.96 4.96 10.57
CA GLY A 59 1.75 5.50 11.18
C GLY A 59 0.63 5.77 10.17
N LEU A 60 0.69 5.15 8.99
CA LEU A 60 -0.27 5.36 7.91
C LEU A 60 -1.43 4.37 7.97
N LEU A 61 -1.27 3.24 8.65
CA LEU A 61 -2.30 2.21 8.79
C LEU A 61 -3.14 2.46 10.06
N PRO A 62 -4.37 3.00 9.96
CA PRO A 62 -5.23 3.18 11.12
C PRO A 62 -5.72 1.83 11.65
N LEU A 63 -6.02 1.75 12.94
CA LEU A 63 -6.68 0.58 13.50
C LEU A 63 -8.13 0.52 12.98
N LEU A 64 -8.67 -0.69 12.80
CA LEU A 64 -10.06 -0.86 12.36
C LEU A 64 -11.07 -0.17 13.29
N THR A 65 -10.72 -0.01 14.56
CA THR A 65 -11.52 0.69 15.59
C THR A 65 -11.50 2.21 15.46
N GLU A 66 -10.66 2.77 14.58
CA GLU A 66 -10.45 4.20 14.38
C GLU A 66 -10.97 4.70 13.01
N LEU A 67 -11.58 3.82 12.21
CA LEU A 67 -12.13 4.09 10.88
C LEU A 67 -13.60 4.54 10.91
#